data_AF-A0A1Q8CN42-F1
#
_entry.id   AF-A0A1Q8CN42-F1
#
_cell.length_a   1.000
_cell.length_b   1.000
_cell.length_c   1.000
_cell.angle_alpha   90.00
_cell.angle_beta   90.00
_cell.angle_gamma   90.00
#
_symmetry.space_group_name_H-M   'P 1'
#
loop_
_entity.id
_entity.type
_entity.pdbx_description
1 polymer ?
#
loop_
_entity_poly.entity_id
_entity_poly.type
_entity_poly.pdbx_seq_one_letter_code
_entity_poly.pdbx_strand_id
1 'polypeptide(L)'
;MAQRGQSDAAGRPPRAPAENAAEITTPMPAIGGNGMPAPGLRDRARAIPEAAVARLAVYLRVLSGMREQAVASVSSEELSAAAGVNSAKLRKDLSYIGSYGTRGVGYEVEVLIDQIERVLGLTREQSVAVVGIGNLGHALANYGGFPGRGFPVTALFDVDPDLMGVPVGGIPVDHIDDIPAVCAAREVTIGVIATPPAAAQAVCDRLVQAGVECILNFAPVVLQVPETVEVRKVDLAVELQILSFHVARRADHAPADDATPAPRVDGVAAPRGVVVRR
;
A
#
# COMPACT_ATOMS: atom_id res chain seq x y z
N MET A 1 7.97 -50.62 -75.97
CA MET A 1 6.99 -51.20 -75.02
C MET A 1 7.65 -51.12 -73.65
N ALA A 2 7.24 -50.20 -72.76
CA ALA A 2 6.05 -50.24 -71.89
C ALA A 2 6.28 -51.20 -70.68
N GLN A 3 6.52 -50.67 -69.46
CA GLN A 3 5.54 -50.45 -68.34
C GLN A 3 5.15 -51.75 -67.60
N ARG A 4 4.82 -51.82 -66.28
CA ARG A 4 4.95 -50.97 -65.05
C ARG A 4 4.54 -51.85 -63.83
N GLY A 5 4.87 -51.43 -62.59
CA GLY A 5 4.32 -51.94 -61.30
C GLY A 5 5.43 -52.22 -60.26
N GLN A 6 5.55 -51.55 -59.09
CA GLN A 6 4.65 -51.44 -57.91
C GLN A 6 4.39 -52.82 -57.27
N SER A 7 4.43 -53.07 -55.95
CA SER A 7 4.55 -52.26 -54.71
C SER A 7 4.86 -53.23 -53.53
N ASP A 8 5.38 -52.89 -52.33
CA ASP A 8 5.78 -51.61 -51.71
C ASP A 8 6.77 -51.84 -50.52
N ALA A 9 7.07 -50.82 -49.68
CA ALA A 9 7.85 -50.96 -48.44
C ALA A 9 7.29 -50.11 -47.28
N ALA A 10 6.83 -50.76 -46.20
CA ALA A 10 6.12 -50.11 -45.09
C ALA A 10 7.04 -49.33 -44.13
N GLY A 11 7.08 -48.00 -44.28
CA GLY A 11 7.70 -47.08 -43.31
C GLY A 11 6.78 -46.74 -42.13
N ARG A 12 7.34 -46.71 -40.92
CA ARG A 12 6.63 -46.32 -39.69
C ARG A 12 6.51 -44.78 -39.61
N PRO A 13 5.31 -44.19 -39.41
CA PRO A 13 5.15 -42.74 -39.37
C PRO A 13 5.65 -42.12 -38.04
N PRO A 14 6.06 -40.84 -38.05
CA PRO A 14 6.48 -40.12 -36.85
C PRO A 14 5.29 -39.76 -35.94
N ARG A 15 5.59 -39.52 -34.65
CA ARG A 15 4.61 -39.10 -33.63
C ARG A 15 4.10 -37.67 -33.91
N ALA A 16 2.78 -37.47 -33.85
CA ALA A 16 2.16 -36.15 -33.95
C ALA A 16 2.50 -35.26 -32.71
N PRO A 17 2.54 -33.92 -32.87
CA PRO A 17 2.61 -32.99 -31.76
C PRO A 17 1.29 -32.97 -30.97
N ALA A 18 1.36 -32.61 -29.68
CA ALA A 18 0.20 -32.62 -28.79
C ALA A 18 -0.80 -31.49 -29.12
N GLU A 19 -2.07 -31.83 -29.20
CA GLU A 19 -3.16 -30.88 -29.45
C GLU A 19 -3.58 -30.11 -28.18
N ASN A 20 -3.75 -28.79 -28.33
CA ASN A 20 -4.60 -27.87 -27.57
C ASN A 20 -4.70 -28.04 -26.04
N ALA A 21 -3.88 -27.27 -25.33
CA ALA A 21 -4.35 -26.64 -24.09
C ALA A 21 -5.28 -25.47 -24.46
N ALA A 22 -6.60 -25.69 -24.39
CA ALA A 22 -7.60 -24.67 -24.67
C ALA A 22 -7.57 -23.55 -23.61
N GLU A 23 -7.59 -22.30 -24.07
CA GLU A 23 -7.68 -21.12 -23.21
C GLU A 23 -9.02 -21.10 -22.46
N ILE A 24 -8.97 -20.99 -21.13
CA ILE A 24 -10.15 -20.65 -20.31
C ILE A 24 -10.15 -19.13 -20.09
N THR A 25 -10.30 -18.38 -21.19
CA THR A 25 -10.75 -16.99 -21.12
C THR A 25 -12.20 -17.02 -20.67
N THR A 26 -12.42 -16.94 -19.36
CA THR A 26 -13.78 -16.87 -18.80
C THR A 26 -14.39 -15.53 -19.21
N PRO A 27 -15.51 -15.50 -19.95
CA PRO A 27 -16.16 -14.25 -20.32
C PRO A 27 -16.59 -13.48 -19.07
N MET A 28 -16.57 -12.14 -19.14
CA MET A 28 -17.07 -11.32 -18.04
C MET A 28 -18.54 -11.66 -17.72
N PRO A 29 -18.93 -11.82 -16.44
CA PRO A 29 -20.34 -11.83 -16.08
C PRO A 29 -20.95 -10.46 -16.39
N ALA A 30 -22.18 -10.46 -16.90
CA ALA A 30 -22.87 -9.23 -17.29
C ALA A 30 -23.09 -8.29 -16.08
N ILE A 31 -22.99 -6.99 -16.32
CA ILE A 31 -23.20 -5.95 -15.32
C ILE A 31 -24.68 -5.98 -14.89
N GLY A 32 -24.93 -6.33 -13.62
CA GLY A 32 -26.24 -6.17 -13.00
C GLY A 32 -26.53 -4.69 -12.73
N GLY A 33 -27.71 -4.20 -13.12
CA GLY A 33 -28.06 -2.78 -13.14
C GLY A 33 -28.25 -2.07 -11.79
N ASN A 34 -27.83 -2.67 -10.67
CA ASN A 34 -27.73 -2.02 -9.36
C ASN A 34 -26.29 -2.16 -8.88
N GLY A 35 -25.70 -1.10 -8.31
CA GLY A 35 -24.28 -1.00 -7.90
C GLY A 35 -23.82 -1.90 -6.75
N MET A 36 -24.35 -3.12 -6.64
CA MET A 36 -23.93 -4.15 -5.71
C MET A 36 -22.93 -5.09 -6.41
N PRO A 37 -21.74 -5.34 -5.82
CA PRO A 37 -20.79 -6.29 -6.41
C PRO A 37 -21.39 -7.69 -6.43
N ALA A 38 -21.14 -8.42 -7.53
CA ALA A 38 -21.69 -9.76 -7.74
C ALA A 38 -21.31 -10.73 -6.58
N PRO A 39 -22.19 -11.68 -6.20
CA PRO A 39 -22.03 -12.47 -4.96
C PRO A 39 -20.65 -13.12 -4.78
N GLY A 40 -20.06 -13.65 -5.85
CA GLY A 40 -18.75 -14.33 -5.79
C GLY A 40 -17.53 -13.44 -5.54
N LEU A 41 -17.66 -12.11 -5.59
CA LEU A 41 -16.54 -11.19 -5.30
C LEU A 41 -16.33 -11.03 -3.78
N ARG A 42 -17.42 -11.01 -2.99
CA ARG A 42 -17.38 -10.83 -1.54
C ARG A 42 -16.72 -12.02 -0.83
N ASP A 43 -17.05 -13.24 -1.25
CA ASP A 43 -16.42 -14.46 -0.69
C ASP A 43 -14.93 -14.57 -1.05
N ARG A 44 -14.52 -14.06 -2.22
CA ARG A 44 -13.11 -14.00 -2.62
C ARG A 44 -12.31 -12.98 -1.82
N ALA A 45 -12.85 -11.79 -1.58
CA ALA A 45 -12.20 -10.78 -0.74
C ALA A 45 -11.96 -11.31 0.68
N ARG A 46 -12.92 -12.06 1.23
CA ARG A 46 -12.81 -12.71 2.57
C ARG A 46 -11.78 -13.85 2.64
N ALA A 47 -11.22 -14.28 1.51
CA ALA A 47 -10.20 -15.32 1.42
C ALA A 47 -8.76 -14.78 1.24
N ILE A 48 -8.58 -13.45 1.15
CA ILE A 48 -7.26 -12.82 0.98
C ILE A 48 -6.62 -12.59 2.35
N PRO A 49 -5.39 -13.08 2.61
CA PRO A 49 -4.70 -12.80 3.86
C PRO A 49 -4.45 -11.29 4.06
N GLU A 50 -4.63 -10.76 5.27
CA GLU A 50 -4.42 -9.33 5.58
C GLU A 50 -3.05 -8.82 5.12
N ALA A 51 -1.99 -9.62 5.33
CA ALA A 51 -0.66 -9.31 4.86
C ALA A 51 -0.56 -9.16 3.33
N ALA A 52 -1.40 -9.86 2.56
CA ALA A 52 -1.52 -9.67 1.12
C ALA A 52 -2.34 -8.42 0.77
N VAL A 53 -3.42 -8.12 1.49
CA VAL A 53 -4.18 -6.85 1.36
C VAL A 53 -3.27 -5.64 1.52
N ALA A 54 -2.44 -5.63 2.57
CA ALA A 54 -1.44 -4.57 2.78
C ALA A 54 -0.43 -4.43 1.62
N ARG A 55 -0.05 -5.54 0.96
CA ARG A 55 0.83 -5.51 -0.22
C ARG A 55 0.11 -5.09 -1.50
N LEU A 56 -1.16 -5.46 -1.69
CA LEU A 56 -2.00 -5.00 -2.80
C LEU A 56 -2.09 -3.47 -2.79
N ALA A 57 -2.25 -2.83 -1.63
CA ALA A 57 -2.23 -1.37 -1.51
C ALA A 57 -0.86 -0.74 -1.92
N VAL A 58 0.25 -1.42 -1.63
CA VAL A 58 1.58 -1.00 -2.10
C VAL A 58 1.72 -1.17 -3.62
N TYR A 59 1.21 -2.26 -4.19
CA TYR A 59 1.21 -2.50 -5.63
C TYR A 59 0.38 -1.46 -6.36
N LEU A 60 -0.81 -1.13 -5.86
CA LEU A 60 -1.65 -0.05 -6.38
C LEU A 60 -0.87 1.27 -6.45
N ARG A 61 -0.22 1.69 -5.36
CA ARG A 61 0.61 2.91 -5.34
C ARG A 61 1.70 2.92 -6.42
N VAL A 62 2.37 1.79 -6.64
CA VAL A 62 3.41 1.66 -7.67
C VAL A 62 2.81 1.72 -9.07
N LEU A 63 1.69 1.02 -9.30
CA LEU A 63 0.99 1.01 -10.58
C LEU A 63 0.40 2.38 -10.93
N SER A 64 -0.15 3.13 -9.96
CA SER A 64 -0.61 4.51 -10.19
C SER A 64 0.52 5.40 -10.70
N GLY A 65 1.73 5.28 -10.16
CA GLY A 65 2.91 6.01 -10.65
C GLY A 65 3.36 5.54 -12.04
N MET A 66 3.20 4.26 -12.38
CA MET A 66 3.44 3.73 -13.72
C MET A 66 2.40 4.25 -14.74
N ARG A 67 1.13 4.37 -14.34
CA ARG A 67 0.06 5.00 -15.12
C ARG A 67 0.32 6.47 -15.39
N GLU A 68 0.75 7.24 -14.38
CA GLU A 68 1.18 8.64 -14.55
C GLU A 68 2.33 8.79 -15.56
N GLN A 69 3.15 7.75 -15.74
CA GLN A 69 4.24 7.65 -16.71
C GLN A 69 3.81 7.04 -18.07
N ALA A 70 2.50 6.81 -18.27
CA ALA A 70 1.92 6.17 -19.46
C ALA A 70 2.49 4.77 -19.78
N VAL A 71 2.93 4.02 -18.76
CA VAL A 71 3.40 2.63 -18.92
C VAL A 71 2.20 1.72 -19.13
N ALA A 72 2.09 1.12 -20.32
CA ALA A 72 0.96 0.23 -20.65
C ALA A 72 1.05 -1.16 -19.98
N SER A 73 2.26 -1.70 -19.79
CA SER A 73 2.47 -3.05 -19.24
C SER A 73 3.73 -3.13 -18.38
N VAL A 74 3.70 -3.98 -17.35
CA VAL A 74 4.81 -4.21 -16.41
C VAL A 74 5.02 -5.70 -16.14
N SER A 75 6.28 -6.15 -16.05
CA SER A 75 6.60 -7.54 -15.68
C SER A 75 6.40 -7.82 -14.18
N SER A 76 6.35 -9.10 -13.81
CA SER A 76 6.35 -9.51 -12.39
C SER A 76 7.63 -9.12 -11.65
N GLU A 77 8.74 -9.00 -12.38
CA GLU A 77 10.05 -8.70 -11.81
C GLU A 77 10.15 -7.20 -11.52
N GLU A 78 9.87 -6.33 -12.50
CA GLU A 78 9.83 -4.88 -12.35
C GLU A 78 8.85 -4.44 -11.25
N LEU A 79 7.60 -4.91 -11.29
CA LEU A 79 6.60 -4.55 -10.29
C LEU A 79 7.01 -5.03 -8.89
N SER A 80 7.63 -6.22 -8.78
CA SER A 80 8.10 -6.73 -7.49
C SER A 80 9.27 -5.93 -6.93
N ALA A 81 10.21 -5.51 -7.79
CA ALA A 81 11.34 -4.68 -7.41
C ALA A 81 10.88 -3.29 -6.95
N ALA A 82 10.01 -2.63 -7.73
CA ALA A 82 9.47 -1.32 -7.40
C ALA A 82 8.59 -1.32 -6.13
N ALA A 83 7.91 -2.44 -5.85
CA ALA A 83 7.14 -2.63 -4.61
C ALA A 83 7.97 -3.16 -3.42
N GLY A 84 9.26 -3.47 -3.59
CA GLY A 84 10.12 -3.99 -2.52
C GLY A 84 9.77 -5.41 -2.05
N VAL A 85 9.24 -6.26 -2.92
CA VAL A 85 8.79 -7.63 -2.61
C VAL A 85 9.47 -8.67 -3.49
N ASN A 86 9.46 -9.93 -3.06
CA ASN A 86 9.90 -11.05 -3.91
C ASN A 86 8.82 -11.35 -4.98
N SER A 87 9.22 -11.50 -6.24
CA SER A 87 8.34 -11.78 -7.39
C SER A 87 7.50 -13.06 -7.26
N ALA A 88 7.93 -14.03 -6.45
CA ALA A 88 7.12 -15.20 -6.09
C ALA A 88 6.01 -14.87 -5.08
N LYS A 89 6.25 -13.94 -4.13
CA LYS A 89 5.19 -13.41 -3.25
C LYS A 89 4.19 -12.61 -4.07
N LEU A 90 4.66 -11.69 -4.91
CA LEU A 90 3.80 -10.90 -5.79
C LEU A 90 2.88 -11.77 -6.65
N ARG A 91 3.42 -12.78 -7.35
CA ARG A 91 2.60 -13.70 -8.16
C ARG A 91 1.57 -14.48 -7.31
N LYS A 92 1.92 -14.86 -6.08
CA LYS A 92 0.97 -15.48 -5.14
C LYS A 92 -0.13 -14.48 -4.73
N ASP A 93 0.24 -13.25 -4.41
CA ASP A 93 -0.69 -12.21 -3.98
C ASP A 93 -1.67 -11.82 -5.10
N LEU A 94 -1.19 -11.68 -6.33
CA LEU A 94 -2.05 -11.43 -7.50
C LEU A 94 -2.93 -12.64 -7.84
N SER A 95 -2.50 -13.88 -7.54
CA SER A 95 -3.35 -15.06 -7.80
C SER A 95 -4.66 -15.09 -6.99
N TYR A 96 -4.75 -14.35 -5.87
CA TYR A 96 -6.00 -14.19 -5.12
C TYR A 96 -7.04 -13.31 -5.84
N ILE A 97 -6.60 -12.34 -6.63
CA ILE A 97 -7.49 -11.42 -7.36
C ILE A 97 -7.84 -11.95 -8.76
N GLY A 98 -6.95 -12.77 -9.35
CA GLY A 98 -7.22 -13.58 -10.53
C GLY A 98 -5.96 -13.95 -11.31
N SER A 99 -6.08 -14.83 -12.30
CA SER A 99 -4.99 -15.17 -13.22
C SER A 99 -4.87 -14.10 -14.32
N TYR A 100 -4.30 -12.95 -13.96
CA TYR A 100 -3.98 -11.89 -14.89
C TYR A 100 -2.49 -11.89 -15.21
N GLY A 101 -2.14 -11.52 -16.44
CA GLY A 101 -0.77 -11.45 -16.93
C GLY A 101 -0.45 -12.54 -17.95
N THR A 102 0.01 -12.12 -19.13
CA THR A 102 0.38 -13.02 -20.22
C THR A 102 1.83 -13.45 -20.06
N ARG A 103 2.10 -14.76 -20.17
CA ARG A 103 3.44 -15.33 -19.98
C ARG A 103 4.41 -14.77 -21.03
N GLY A 104 5.40 -14.00 -20.57
CA GLY A 104 6.37 -13.32 -21.44
C GLY A 104 6.01 -11.87 -21.80
N VAL A 105 4.86 -11.35 -21.36
CA VAL A 105 4.43 -9.95 -21.58
C VAL A 105 4.28 -9.21 -20.24
N GLY A 106 3.84 -9.89 -19.18
CA GLY A 106 3.55 -9.25 -17.89
C GLY A 106 2.08 -8.86 -17.76
N TYR A 107 1.80 -7.86 -16.92
CA TYR A 107 0.46 -7.36 -16.61
C TYR A 107 0.20 -6.04 -17.33
N GLU A 108 -1.00 -5.85 -17.84
CA GLU A 108 -1.48 -4.53 -18.30
C GLU A 108 -1.77 -3.65 -17.08
N VAL A 109 -1.25 -2.42 -17.07
CA VAL A 109 -1.22 -1.56 -15.87
C VAL A 109 -2.62 -1.11 -15.47
N GLU A 110 -3.40 -0.56 -16.40
CA GLU A 110 -4.78 -0.14 -16.11
C GLU A 110 -5.61 -1.29 -15.57
N VAL A 111 -5.66 -2.42 -16.30
CA VAL A 111 -6.43 -3.61 -15.89
C VAL A 111 -6.02 -4.09 -14.50
N LEU A 112 -4.73 -4.06 -14.15
CA LEU A 112 -4.27 -4.50 -12.83
C LEU A 112 -4.64 -3.49 -11.73
N ILE A 113 -4.56 -2.18 -11.97
CA ILE A 113 -5.05 -1.13 -11.06
C ILE A 113 -6.53 -1.39 -10.75
N ASP A 114 -7.33 -1.51 -11.82
CA ASP A 114 -8.78 -1.71 -11.80
C ASP A 114 -9.20 -2.92 -10.95
N GLN A 115 -8.48 -4.05 -11.05
CA GLN A 115 -8.76 -5.24 -10.23
C GLN A 115 -8.34 -5.06 -8.78
N ILE A 116 -7.22 -4.37 -8.51
CA ILE A 116 -6.76 -4.13 -7.14
C ILE A 116 -7.72 -3.15 -6.44
N GLU A 117 -8.15 -2.07 -7.11
CA GLU A 117 -9.14 -1.13 -6.59
C GLU A 117 -10.47 -1.82 -6.26
N ARG A 118 -10.97 -2.71 -7.14
CA ARG A 118 -12.15 -3.54 -6.88
C ARG A 118 -12.01 -4.42 -5.63
N VAL A 119 -10.85 -5.01 -5.42
CA VAL A 119 -10.59 -5.92 -4.30
C VAL A 119 -10.37 -5.16 -2.98
N LEU A 120 -9.76 -3.97 -3.04
CA LEU A 120 -9.57 -3.09 -1.89
C LEU A 120 -10.83 -2.26 -1.54
N GLY A 121 -11.91 -2.38 -2.31
CA GLY A 121 -13.16 -1.64 -2.07
C GLY A 121 -13.11 -0.16 -2.47
N LEU A 122 -12.17 0.22 -3.34
CA LEU A 122 -11.93 1.60 -3.79
C LEU A 122 -12.79 2.00 -5.00
N THR A 123 -13.75 1.17 -5.42
CA THR A 123 -14.75 1.51 -6.45
C THR A 123 -15.77 2.57 -6.01
N ARG A 124 -15.73 2.96 -4.74
CA ARG A 124 -16.43 4.11 -4.19
C ARG A 124 -15.45 4.87 -3.30
N GLU A 125 -15.66 6.17 -3.19
CA GLU A 125 -14.93 6.97 -2.19
C GLU A 125 -15.34 6.53 -0.77
N GLN A 126 -14.36 6.54 0.13
CA GLN A 126 -14.52 6.23 1.54
C GLN A 126 -14.35 7.55 2.31
N SER A 127 -15.46 8.10 2.80
CA SER A 127 -15.51 9.41 3.46
C SER A 127 -14.77 9.37 4.80
N VAL A 128 -13.78 10.25 4.97
CA VAL A 128 -12.87 10.28 6.13
C VAL A 128 -13.20 11.43 7.07
N ALA A 129 -13.39 11.12 8.36
CA ALA A 129 -13.36 12.08 9.45
C ALA A 129 -11.99 12.12 10.13
N VAL A 130 -11.48 13.31 10.48
CA VAL A 130 -10.28 13.47 11.32
C VAL A 130 -10.66 14.15 12.63
N VAL A 131 -10.32 13.51 13.76
CA VAL A 131 -10.60 14.04 15.10
C VAL A 131 -9.28 14.36 15.83
N GLY A 132 -9.17 15.59 16.35
CA GLY A 132 -7.95 16.12 16.94
C GLY A 132 -7.12 16.90 15.91
N ILE A 133 -7.49 18.15 15.68
CA ILE A 133 -6.89 19.10 14.72
C ILE A 133 -5.69 19.83 15.35
N GLY A 134 -4.84 19.07 16.06
CA GLY A 134 -3.50 19.51 16.41
C GLY A 134 -2.53 19.41 15.22
N ASN A 135 -1.22 19.51 15.47
CA ASN A 135 -0.18 19.43 14.42
C ASN A 135 -0.36 18.26 13.44
N LEU A 136 -0.68 17.06 13.95
CA LEU A 136 -0.91 15.88 13.13
C LEU A 136 -2.25 15.94 12.38
N GLY A 137 -3.34 16.35 13.04
CA GLY A 137 -4.65 16.48 12.41
C GLY A 137 -4.67 17.51 11.28
N HIS A 138 -4.04 18.68 11.48
CA HIS A 138 -3.81 19.67 10.43
C HIS A 138 -3.01 19.09 9.24
N ALA A 139 -1.96 18.31 9.49
CA ALA A 139 -1.17 17.69 8.44
C ALA A 139 -1.99 16.65 7.64
N LEU A 140 -2.81 15.85 8.33
CA LEU A 140 -3.70 14.85 7.71
C LEU A 140 -4.83 15.52 6.91
N ALA A 141 -5.47 16.56 7.45
CA ALA A 141 -6.55 17.30 6.79
C ALA A 141 -6.09 18.01 5.49
N ASN A 142 -4.85 18.49 5.45
CA ASN A 142 -4.26 19.13 4.27
C ASN A 142 -3.53 18.13 3.34
N TYR A 143 -3.57 16.81 3.61
CA TYR A 143 -2.87 15.83 2.78
C TYR A 143 -3.64 15.52 1.49
N GLY A 144 -3.34 16.29 0.44
CA GLY A 144 -3.93 16.13 -0.90
C GLY A 144 -3.73 14.76 -1.58
N GLY A 145 -2.94 13.86 -0.97
CA GLY A 145 -2.80 12.48 -1.44
C GLY A 145 -3.92 11.51 -1.00
N PHE A 146 -4.87 11.93 -0.15
CA PHE A 146 -6.02 11.08 0.22
C PHE A 146 -7.17 11.12 -0.80
N PRO A 147 -7.66 12.29 -1.30
CA PRO A 147 -8.78 12.32 -2.25
C PRO A 147 -8.47 11.55 -3.55
N GLY A 148 -7.28 11.75 -4.13
CA GLY A 148 -6.81 11.02 -5.32
C GLY A 148 -6.55 9.52 -5.12
N ARG A 149 -6.83 8.97 -3.93
CA ARG A 149 -6.79 7.53 -3.61
C ARG A 149 -8.14 6.99 -3.16
N GLY A 150 -9.23 7.75 -3.33
CA GLY A 150 -10.58 7.36 -2.91
C GLY A 150 -10.86 7.59 -1.43
N PHE A 151 -10.09 8.45 -0.74
CA PHE A 151 -10.25 8.75 0.69
C PHE A 151 -10.47 10.25 0.93
N PRO A 152 -11.53 10.89 0.39
CA PRO A 152 -11.77 12.31 0.65
C PRO A 152 -11.95 12.55 2.16
N VAL A 153 -11.21 13.51 2.70
CA VAL A 153 -11.51 14.05 4.03
C VAL A 153 -12.74 14.94 3.89
N THR A 154 -13.76 14.70 4.72
CA THR A 154 -15.07 15.38 4.62
C THR A 154 -15.52 16.00 5.95
N ALA A 155 -14.93 15.57 7.07
CA ALA A 155 -15.26 16.06 8.40
C ALA A 155 -14.00 16.21 9.26
N LEU A 156 -13.96 17.30 10.03
CA LEU A 156 -12.88 17.62 10.96
C LEU A 156 -13.51 17.94 12.31
N PHE A 157 -12.93 17.45 13.40
CA PHE A 157 -13.50 17.63 14.74
C PHE A 157 -12.45 17.98 15.79
N ASP A 158 -12.76 18.95 16.64
CA ASP A 158 -11.93 19.28 17.82
C ASP A 158 -12.79 19.74 19.02
N VAL A 159 -12.15 19.94 20.17
CA VAL A 159 -12.71 20.56 21.38
C VAL A 159 -12.28 22.03 21.52
N ASP A 160 -11.23 22.46 20.83
CA ASP A 160 -10.73 23.82 20.91
C ASP A 160 -11.74 24.83 20.30
N PRO A 161 -12.33 25.75 21.10
CA PRO A 161 -13.29 26.71 20.59
C PRO A 161 -12.70 27.66 19.54
N ASP A 162 -11.38 27.89 19.56
CA ASP A 162 -10.71 28.78 18.59
C ASP A 162 -10.61 28.16 17.19
N LEU A 163 -10.82 26.83 17.06
CA LEU A 163 -10.86 26.12 15.78
C LEU A 163 -12.27 26.02 15.18
N MET A 164 -13.33 26.24 15.96
CA MET A 164 -14.71 25.98 15.55
C MET A 164 -15.12 26.81 14.33
N GLY A 165 -15.53 26.14 13.25
CA GLY A 165 -15.86 26.76 11.97
C GLY A 165 -14.68 27.29 11.15
N VAL A 166 -13.44 27.23 11.68
CA VAL A 166 -12.23 27.61 10.92
C VAL A 166 -11.97 26.56 9.85
N PRO A 167 -11.87 26.93 8.56
CA PRO A 167 -11.66 25.95 7.51
C PRO A 167 -10.20 25.48 7.44
N VAL A 168 -9.99 24.16 7.54
CA VAL A 168 -8.70 23.51 7.32
C VAL A 168 -8.83 22.62 6.08
N GLY A 169 -7.95 22.80 5.09
CA GLY A 169 -8.11 22.13 3.78
C GLY A 169 -9.40 22.53 3.02
N GLY A 170 -10.10 23.59 3.44
CA GLY A 170 -11.41 23.99 2.93
C GLY A 170 -12.61 23.36 3.66
N ILE A 171 -12.37 22.53 4.69
CA ILE A 171 -13.40 21.84 5.46
C ILE A 171 -13.53 22.53 6.83
N PRO A 172 -14.74 22.90 7.30
CA PRO A 172 -14.91 23.45 8.64
C PRO A 172 -14.59 22.42 9.72
N VAL A 173 -14.03 22.87 10.84
CA VAL A 173 -13.92 22.07 12.07
C VAL A 173 -15.22 22.18 12.87
N ASP A 174 -15.87 21.05 13.09
CA ASP A 174 -17.08 20.90 13.91
C ASP A 174 -16.69 20.48 15.36
N HIS A 175 -17.59 20.57 16.33
CA HIS A 175 -17.27 20.17 17.72
C HIS A 175 -17.31 18.63 17.86
N ILE A 176 -16.52 18.02 18.75
CA ILE A 176 -16.53 16.56 18.93
C ILE A 176 -17.91 15.98 19.30
N ASP A 177 -18.80 16.76 19.90
CA ASP A 177 -20.15 16.29 20.25
C ASP A 177 -21.09 16.23 19.04
N ASP A 178 -20.73 16.89 17.94
CA ASP A 178 -21.46 16.82 16.67
C ASP A 178 -21.07 15.58 15.83
N ILE A 179 -20.06 14.80 16.24
CA ILE A 179 -19.60 13.58 15.54
C ILE A 179 -20.77 12.68 15.12
N PRO A 180 -21.74 12.29 15.98
CA PRO A 180 -22.85 11.42 15.58
C PRO A 180 -23.72 12.00 14.47
N ALA A 181 -23.97 13.31 14.48
CA ALA A 181 -24.81 13.97 13.49
C ALA A 181 -24.06 14.21 12.16
N VAL A 182 -22.83 14.72 12.24
CA VAL A 182 -22.01 15.07 11.08
C VAL A 182 -21.53 13.82 10.34
N CYS A 183 -21.06 12.78 11.04
CA CYS A 183 -20.62 11.54 10.39
C CYS A 183 -21.77 10.82 9.67
N ALA A 184 -22.97 10.80 10.27
CA ALA A 184 -24.17 10.27 9.61
C ALA A 184 -24.58 11.09 8.38
N ALA A 185 -24.55 12.42 8.48
CA ALA A 185 -24.93 13.31 7.36
C ALA A 185 -23.90 13.36 6.21
N ARG A 186 -22.62 13.08 6.48
CA ARG A 186 -21.53 13.06 5.49
C ARG A 186 -21.09 11.64 5.10
N GLU A 187 -21.90 10.63 5.44
CA GLU A 187 -21.67 9.19 5.18
C GLU A 187 -20.24 8.72 5.51
N VAL A 188 -19.69 9.17 6.64
CA VAL A 188 -18.32 8.86 7.06
C VAL A 188 -18.15 7.36 7.29
N THR A 189 -17.24 6.75 6.55
CA THR A 189 -16.92 5.32 6.66
C THR A 189 -15.63 5.06 7.45
N ILE A 190 -14.73 6.05 7.55
CA ILE A 190 -13.44 5.91 8.22
C ILE A 190 -13.21 7.08 9.18
N GLY A 191 -12.91 6.77 10.45
CA GLY A 191 -12.51 7.74 11.47
C GLY A 191 -11.01 7.72 11.70
N VAL A 192 -10.36 8.88 11.74
CA VAL A 192 -8.95 9.03 12.09
C VAL A 192 -8.82 9.74 13.43
N ILE A 193 -8.19 9.08 14.41
CA ILE A 193 -8.01 9.62 15.77
C ILE A 193 -6.58 10.10 15.92
N ALA A 194 -6.41 11.43 15.97
CA ALA A 194 -5.14 12.14 16.16
C ALA A 194 -5.09 12.91 17.50
N THR A 195 -5.93 12.53 18.47
CA THR A 195 -6.06 13.18 19.77
C THR A 195 -4.99 12.72 20.78
N PRO A 196 -4.81 13.45 21.91
CA PRO A 196 -4.10 12.93 23.08
C PRO A 196 -4.69 11.61 23.60
N PRO A 197 -3.89 10.74 24.26
CA PRO A 197 -4.32 9.42 24.71
C PRO A 197 -5.57 9.44 25.61
N ALA A 198 -5.67 10.43 26.49
CA ALA A 198 -6.77 10.55 27.45
C ALA A 198 -8.15 10.81 26.81
N ALA A 199 -8.17 11.35 25.59
CA ALA A 199 -9.42 11.64 24.86
C ALA A 199 -9.79 10.54 23.83
N ALA A 200 -8.82 9.70 23.44
CA ALA A 200 -8.95 8.83 22.27
C ALA A 200 -10.09 7.80 22.39
N GLN A 201 -10.33 7.23 23.57
CA GLN A 201 -11.46 6.30 23.77
C GLN A 201 -12.81 7.01 23.64
N ALA A 202 -12.99 8.16 24.29
CA ALA A 202 -14.25 8.91 24.25
C ALA A 202 -14.59 9.44 22.83
N VAL A 203 -13.58 9.62 21.98
CA VAL A 203 -13.73 9.91 20.55
C VAL A 203 -14.08 8.64 19.76
N CYS A 204 -13.40 7.52 20.04
CA CYS A 204 -13.70 6.22 19.45
C CYS A 204 -15.17 5.84 19.68
N ASP A 205 -15.66 5.96 20.92
CA ASP A 205 -17.04 5.65 21.30
C ASP A 205 -18.06 6.47 20.50
N ARG A 206 -17.79 7.77 20.28
CA ARG A 206 -18.64 8.67 19.46
C ARG A 206 -18.63 8.27 17.97
N LEU A 207 -17.48 7.92 17.41
CA LEU A 207 -17.36 7.46 16.03
C LEU A 207 -18.13 6.14 15.83
N VAL A 208 -18.00 5.19 16.75
CA VAL A 208 -18.75 3.93 16.74
C VAL A 208 -20.25 4.18 16.88
N GLN A 209 -20.67 5.10 17.77
CA GLN A 209 -22.08 5.51 17.89
C GLN A 209 -22.63 6.14 16.59
N ALA A 210 -21.77 6.81 15.82
CA ALA A 210 -22.11 7.37 14.51
C ALA A 210 -22.19 6.34 13.37
N GLY A 211 -21.87 5.06 13.64
CA GLY A 211 -21.85 3.98 12.64
C GLY A 211 -20.52 3.85 11.88
N VAL A 212 -19.43 4.44 12.36
CA VAL A 212 -18.11 4.30 11.73
C VAL A 212 -17.51 2.93 12.08
N GLU A 213 -17.34 2.07 11.06
CA GLU A 213 -16.85 0.69 11.22
C GLU A 213 -15.32 0.57 11.12
N CYS A 214 -14.61 1.57 10.59
CA CYS A 214 -13.16 1.54 10.41
C CYS A 214 -12.46 2.73 11.09
N ILE A 215 -11.47 2.47 11.94
CA ILE A 215 -10.75 3.49 12.70
C ILE A 215 -9.23 3.40 12.48
N LEU A 216 -8.62 4.51 12.07
CA LEU A 216 -7.17 4.69 12.01
C LEU A 216 -6.69 5.46 13.25
N ASN A 217 -6.05 4.77 14.19
CA ASN A 217 -5.67 5.32 15.48
C ASN A 217 -4.18 5.72 15.53
N PHE A 218 -3.89 7.01 15.66
CA PHE A 218 -2.55 7.54 15.92
C PHE A 218 -2.28 7.81 17.41
N ALA A 219 -3.30 7.76 18.28
CA ALA A 219 -3.09 7.90 19.71
C ALA A 219 -2.34 6.68 20.27
N PRO A 220 -1.29 6.85 21.10
CA PRO A 220 -0.49 5.75 21.65
C PRO A 220 -1.21 5.02 22.81
N VAL A 221 -2.42 4.53 22.55
CA VAL A 221 -3.28 3.77 23.45
C VAL A 221 -4.01 2.68 22.68
N VAL A 222 -4.38 1.58 23.35
CA VAL A 222 -5.23 0.54 22.77
C VAL A 222 -6.69 0.94 23.00
N LEU A 223 -7.45 1.05 21.92
CA LEU A 223 -8.88 1.37 21.98
C LEU A 223 -9.70 0.09 22.24
N GLN A 224 -10.75 0.23 23.02
CA GLN A 224 -11.78 -0.79 23.19
C GLN A 224 -12.89 -0.53 22.15
N VAL A 225 -13.25 -1.56 21.38
CA VAL A 225 -14.27 -1.46 20.32
C VAL A 225 -15.11 -2.75 20.25
N PRO A 226 -16.34 -2.70 19.70
CA PRO A 226 -17.11 -3.89 19.35
C PRO A 226 -16.43 -4.72 18.25
N GLU A 227 -16.80 -6.01 18.15
CA GLU A 227 -16.29 -6.92 17.10
C GLU A 227 -16.63 -6.48 15.66
N THR A 228 -17.60 -5.57 15.50
CA THR A 228 -17.99 -5.00 14.20
C THR A 228 -17.10 -3.86 13.73
N VAL A 229 -16.10 -3.44 14.52
CA VAL A 229 -15.26 -2.27 14.25
C VAL A 229 -13.80 -2.67 14.10
N GLU A 230 -13.19 -2.33 12.97
CA GLU A 230 -11.76 -2.59 12.71
C GLU A 230 -10.91 -1.38 13.13
N VAL A 231 -9.89 -1.61 13.97
CA VAL A 231 -8.96 -0.56 14.43
C VAL A 231 -7.55 -0.84 13.93
N ARG A 232 -7.04 0.03 13.07
CA ARG A 232 -5.65 0.02 12.60
C ARG A 232 -4.83 1.06 13.38
N LYS A 233 -3.89 0.61 14.21
CA LYS A 233 -2.97 1.50 14.93
C LYS A 233 -1.82 1.95 14.01
N VAL A 234 -1.42 3.22 14.11
CA VAL A 234 -0.18 3.75 13.53
C VAL A 234 0.68 4.31 14.67
N ASP A 235 1.88 3.77 14.84
CA ASP A 235 2.82 4.19 15.89
C ASP A 235 4.18 4.52 15.30
N LEU A 236 4.35 5.78 14.90
CA LEU A 236 5.58 6.25 14.25
C LEU A 236 6.83 6.10 15.14
N ALA A 237 6.66 6.09 16.47
CA ALA A 237 7.77 5.90 17.39
C ALA A 237 8.25 4.43 17.39
N VAL A 238 7.32 3.46 17.35
CA VAL A 238 7.66 2.03 17.22
C VAL A 238 8.35 1.75 15.87
N GLU A 239 7.88 2.34 14.77
CA GLU A 239 8.55 2.20 13.47
C GLU A 239 10.00 2.73 13.49
N LEU A 240 10.24 3.89 14.14
CA LEU A 240 11.59 4.43 14.32
C LEU A 240 12.47 3.55 15.23
N GLN A 241 11.91 2.90 16.25
CA GLN A 241 12.62 1.93 17.09
C GLN A 241 13.05 0.68 16.31
N ILE A 242 12.19 0.17 15.42
CA ILE A 242 12.52 -0.94 14.51
C ILE A 242 13.66 -0.54 13.57
N LEU A 243 13.64 0.67 13.01
CA LEU A 243 14.73 1.19 12.20
C LEU A 243 16.03 1.35 13.01
N SER A 244 15.95 1.79 14.26
CA SER A 244 17.11 1.90 15.16
C SER A 244 17.79 0.54 15.41
N PHE A 245 17.01 -0.54 15.59
CA PHE A 245 17.54 -1.90 15.68
C PHE A 245 18.32 -2.33 14.42
N HIS A 246 17.83 -1.95 13.23
CA HIS A 246 18.55 -2.21 11.98
C HIS A 246 19.83 -1.37 11.82
N VAL A 247 19.85 -0.15 12.35
CA VAL A 247 21.06 0.69 12.40
C VAL A 247 22.11 0.06 13.31
N ALA A 248 21.73 -0.32 14.54
CA ALA A 248 22.62 -1.00 15.49
C ALA A 248 23.22 -2.28 14.89
N ARG A 249 22.38 -3.17 14.33
CA ARG A 249 22.84 -4.40 13.69
C ARG A 249 23.75 -4.19 12.48
N ARG A 250 23.64 -3.06 11.77
CA ARG A 250 24.56 -2.73 10.68
C ARG A 250 25.91 -2.24 11.20
N ALA A 251 25.94 -1.55 12.34
CA ALA A 251 27.18 -1.18 13.02
C ALA A 251 27.90 -2.42 13.59
N ASP A 252 27.17 -3.34 14.23
CA ASP A 252 27.71 -4.60 14.78
C ASP A 252 28.24 -5.57 13.69
N HIS A 253 27.78 -5.41 12.45
CA HIS A 253 28.20 -6.21 11.28
C HIS A 253 29.06 -5.42 10.29
N ALA A 254 29.55 -4.22 10.66
CA ALA A 254 30.59 -3.56 9.88
C ALA A 254 31.88 -4.39 9.94
N PRO A 255 32.51 -4.75 8.81
CA PRO A 255 33.80 -5.42 8.84
C PRO A 255 34.84 -4.51 9.49
N ALA A 256 35.63 -5.06 10.41
CA ALA A 256 36.74 -4.36 11.03
C ALA A 256 37.96 -4.30 10.10
N ASP A 257 37.83 -3.53 9.01
CA ASP A 257 38.90 -3.07 8.13
C ASP A 257 38.75 -1.54 7.98
N ASP A 258 39.78 -0.71 8.02
CA ASP A 258 41.22 -0.96 8.00
C ASP A 258 41.91 -0.05 9.03
N ALA A 259 42.54 -0.65 10.05
CA ALA A 259 43.35 0.06 11.04
C ALA A 259 44.85 -0.27 10.87
N THR A 260 45.33 -0.30 9.63
CA THR A 260 46.76 -0.31 9.33
C THR A 260 47.44 0.88 10.03
N PRO A 261 48.37 0.64 10.97
CA PRO A 261 49.12 1.72 11.58
C PRO A 261 50.06 2.30 10.51
N ALA A 262 49.88 3.59 10.19
CA ALA A 262 50.75 4.28 9.24
C ALA A 262 52.24 4.11 9.66
N PRO A 263 53.16 3.80 8.73
CA PRO A 263 54.55 3.58 9.07
C PRO A 263 55.16 4.86 9.64
N ARG A 264 55.85 4.75 10.80
CA ARG A 264 56.69 5.84 11.29
C ARG A 264 57.82 6.09 10.30
N VAL A 265 57.80 7.27 9.70
CA VAL A 265 58.94 7.80 8.95
C VAL A 265 59.94 8.40 9.94
N ASP A 266 60.94 7.60 10.33
CA ASP A 266 62.06 8.07 11.12
C ASP A 266 62.99 8.96 10.27
N GLY A 267 63.00 10.26 10.60
CA GLY A 267 64.14 11.18 10.53
C GLY A 267 64.96 11.32 9.23
N VAL A 268 64.82 12.48 8.56
CA VAL A 268 65.96 13.20 7.96
C VAL A 268 65.94 14.65 8.46
N ALA A 269 67.11 15.21 8.77
CA ALA A 269 67.24 16.42 9.58
C ALA A 269 67.77 17.65 8.82
N ALA A 270 67.45 18.84 9.38
CA ALA A 270 68.20 20.11 9.26
C ALA A 270 68.09 20.87 7.91
N PRO A 271 68.33 22.22 7.87
CA PRO A 271 69.02 23.04 8.87
C PRO A 271 68.32 24.31 9.40
N ARG A 272 69.02 24.93 10.36
CA ARG A 272 68.69 26.08 11.23
C ARG A 272 68.51 27.42 10.50
N GLY A 273 67.71 28.34 11.07
CA GLY A 273 67.64 29.75 10.62
C GLY A 273 66.94 30.76 11.54
N VAL A 274 67.67 31.30 12.52
CA VAL A 274 67.61 32.69 13.06
C VAL A 274 66.27 33.32 13.53
N VAL A 275 66.13 33.34 14.87
CA VAL A 275 65.60 34.38 15.78
C VAL A 275 65.40 35.82 15.24
N VAL A 276 64.25 36.45 15.55
CA VAL A 276 64.16 37.82 16.14
C VAL A 276 62.97 37.89 17.12
N ARG A 277 63.15 38.60 18.25
CA ARG A 277 62.10 38.91 19.26
C ARG A 277 61.50 40.30 19.03
N ARG A 278 60.19 40.47 19.23
CA ARG A 278 59.61 41.20 20.38
C ARG A 278 58.09 41.08 20.41
#